data_AF-A0A7C7JFU4-F1
#
_entry.id   AF-A0A7C7JFU4-F1
#
_cell.length_a   1.000
_cell.length_b   1.000
_cell.length_c   1.000
_cell.angle_alpha   90.00
_cell.angle_beta   90.00
_cell.angle_gamma   90.00
#
_symmetry.space_group_name_H-M   'P 1'
#
loop_
_entity.id
_entity.type
_entity.pdbx_description
1 polymer ?
#
loop_
_entity_poly.entity_id
_entity_poly.type
_entity_poly.pdbx_seq_one_letter_code
_entity_poly.pdbx_strand_id
1 'polypeptide(L)'
;MALLNNNLAVISSGWLTEMVSQAMRPENGAVGAKLYFDNGTIQHGGVILVLGPDGVAGHSHKGSPRNATGYFGRLMLRQNLSAVTAAYLVVQRSIYHEVGGLNQERLKVAFNDVDFGLKITAAGYRNLWTPYAEVYHYESISRGYEVTPEKHRRFETEKDYMYLQWGDSLAQDPYYNLNLTADVEGFSIAWPPRTDWG
;
A
#
# COMPACT_ATOMS: atom_id res chain seq x y z
N MET A 1 6.91 -4.43 -16.29
CA MET A 1 5.71 -5.29 -16.14
C MET A 1 4.67 -4.49 -15.38
N ALA A 2 3.37 -4.71 -15.64
CA ALA A 2 2.28 -4.08 -14.88
C ALA A 2 1.42 -5.18 -14.25
N LEU A 3 1.07 -5.01 -12.97
CA LEU A 3 0.08 -5.82 -12.28
C LEU A 3 -1.17 -4.95 -12.11
N LEU A 4 -2.24 -5.37 -12.74
CA LEU A 4 -3.49 -4.62 -12.85
C LEU A 4 -4.63 -5.52 -12.44
N ASN A 5 -5.50 -5.02 -11.56
CA ASN A 5 -6.75 -5.70 -11.29
C ASN A 5 -7.73 -5.58 -12.48
N ASN A 6 -8.71 -6.46 -12.57
CA ASN A 6 -9.64 -6.52 -13.72
C ASN A 6 -10.70 -5.39 -13.75
N ASN A 7 -10.92 -4.69 -12.64
CA ASN A 7 -11.99 -3.70 -12.46
C ASN A 7 -11.44 -2.27 -12.29
N LEU A 8 -10.67 -1.80 -13.27
CA LEU A 8 -10.01 -0.49 -13.23
C LEU A 8 -10.50 0.41 -14.38
N ALA A 9 -10.67 1.70 -14.11
CA ALA A 9 -10.75 2.73 -15.13
C ALA A 9 -9.69 3.79 -14.87
N VAL A 10 -8.74 3.91 -15.81
CA VAL A 10 -7.70 4.92 -15.72
C VAL A 10 -8.25 6.27 -16.18
N ILE A 11 -8.01 7.32 -15.41
CA ILE A 11 -8.64 8.64 -15.62
C ILE A 11 -7.66 9.78 -15.88
N SER A 12 -6.35 9.59 -15.63
CA SER A 12 -5.35 10.59 -15.99
C SER A 12 -4.74 10.33 -17.36
N SER A 13 -4.66 11.38 -18.19
CA SER A 13 -3.88 11.36 -19.42
C SER A 13 -2.39 11.23 -19.09
N GLY A 14 -1.66 10.36 -19.80
CA GLY A 14 -0.22 10.19 -19.58
C GLY A 14 0.15 9.30 -18.39
N TRP A 15 -0.82 8.64 -17.75
CA TRP A 15 -0.58 7.73 -16.63
C TRP A 15 0.52 6.70 -16.91
N LEU A 16 0.54 6.11 -18.11
CA LEU A 16 1.49 5.05 -18.45
C LEU A 16 2.90 5.62 -18.57
N THR A 17 3.02 6.80 -19.18
CA THR A 17 4.29 7.53 -19.26
C THR A 17 4.82 7.85 -17.87
N GLU A 18 3.98 8.37 -16.96
CA GLU A 18 4.37 8.62 -15.57
C GLU A 18 4.86 7.32 -14.90
N MET A 19 4.03 6.28 -14.89
CA MET A 19 4.34 5.02 -14.19
C MET A 19 5.60 4.35 -14.73
N VAL A 20 5.74 4.27 -16.06
CA VAL A 20 6.91 3.66 -16.71
C VAL A 20 8.16 4.50 -16.50
N SER A 21 8.07 5.84 -16.61
CA SER A 21 9.23 6.71 -16.39
C SER A 21 9.79 6.56 -14.97
N GLN A 22 8.93 6.42 -13.97
CA GLN A 22 9.36 6.16 -12.60
C GLN A 22 9.91 4.74 -12.42
N ALA A 23 9.30 3.73 -13.05
CA ALA A 23 9.76 2.35 -12.94
C ALA A 23 11.10 2.10 -13.65
N MET A 24 11.46 2.92 -14.64
CA MET A 24 12.75 2.86 -15.33
C MET A 24 13.91 3.44 -14.49
N ARG A 25 13.62 4.15 -13.40
CA ARG A 25 14.66 4.68 -12.52
C ARG A 25 15.28 3.52 -11.72
N PRO A 26 16.62 3.39 -11.69
CA PRO A 26 17.29 2.23 -11.11
C PRO A 26 17.02 2.06 -9.60
N GLU A 27 16.74 3.15 -8.89
CA GLU A 27 16.44 3.12 -7.45
C GLU A 27 15.01 2.66 -7.11
N ASN A 28 14.11 2.56 -8.09
CA ASN A 28 12.70 2.24 -7.86
C ASN A 28 12.38 0.78 -8.22
N GLY A 29 11.74 0.08 -7.29
CA GLY A 29 11.23 -1.28 -7.49
C GLY A 29 9.79 -1.26 -7.98
N ALA A 30 8.83 -1.00 -7.08
CA ALA A 30 7.41 -0.89 -7.44
C ALA A 30 6.98 0.57 -7.52
N VAL A 31 6.15 0.88 -8.52
CA VAL A 31 5.50 2.17 -8.68
C VAL A 31 3.99 1.97 -8.61
N GLY A 32 3.32 2.62 -7.67
CA GLY A 32 1.88 2.58 -7.46
C GLY A 32 1.18 3.88 -7.84
N ALA A 33 -0.06 3.77 -8.29
CA ALA A 33 -0.91 4.90 -8.68
C ALA A 33 -1.82 5.37 -7.53
N LYS A 34 -2.39 6.57 -7.64
CA LYS A 34 -3.48 7.03 -6.76
C LYS A 34 -4.79 6.37 -7.18
N LEU A 35 -5.42 5.65 -6.26
CA LEU A 35 -6.69 4.95 -6.53
C LEU A 35 -7.86 5.61 -5.81
N TYR A 36 -9.02 5.57 -6.47
CA TYR A 36 -10.29 6.08 -5.98
C TYR A 36 -11.35 4.98 -5.92
N PHE A 37 -12.20 5.08 -4.91
CA PHE A 37 -13.50 4.41 -4.90
C PHE A 37 -14.41 4.99 -5.98
N ASP A 38 -15.48 4.27 -6.31
CA ASP A 38 -16.52 4.70 -7.26
C ASP A 38 -17.20 6.01 -6.87
N ASN A 39 -17.35 6.26 -5.56
CA ASN A 39 -17.90 7.50 -5.00
C ASN A 39 -16.91 8.69 -5.06
N GLY A 40 -15.74 8.53 -5.66
CA GLY A 40 -14.73 9.59 -5.80
C GLY A 40 -13.87 9.83 -4.56
N THR A 41 -14.05 9.08 -3.47
CA THR A 41 -13.14 9.15 -2.33
C THR A 41 -11.86 8.36 -2.58
N ILE A 42 -10.78 8.72 -1.88
CA ILE A 42 -9.48 8.06 -2.01
C ILE A 42 -9.57 6.65 -1.46
N GLN A 43 -9.09 5.69 -2.24
CA GLN A 43 -8.93 4.29 -1.83
C GLN A 43 -7.47 3.97 -1.50
N HIS A 44 -6.53 4.53 -2.25
CA HIS A 44 -5.10 4.29 -2.06
C HIS A 44 -4.28 5.59 -2.21
N GLY A 45 -3.89 6.16 -1.07
CA GLY A 45 -2.85 7.19 -0.98
C GLY A 45 -1.46 6.62 -0.69
N GLY A 46 -1.24 5.32 -0.91
CA GLY A 46 -0.04 4.60 -0.46
C GLY A 46 -0.30 3.63 0.70
N VAL A 47 0.60 2.66 0.91
CA VAL A 47 0.53 1.77 2.09
C VAL A 47 1.40 2.31 3.21
N ILE A 48 0.85 2.31 4.42
CA ILE A 48 1.56 2.55 5.67
C ILE A 48 1.48 1.26 6.49
N LEU A 49 2.61 0.74 6.93
CA LEU A 49 2.66 -0.41 7.84
C LEU A 49 2.04 -0.02 9.18
N VAL A 50 1.65 -1.01 9.98
CA VAL A 50 0.97 -0.90 11.28
C VAL A 50 -0.39 -0.17 11.28
N LEU A 51 -0.73 0.56 10.21
CA LEU A 51 -1.99 1.29 10.09
C LEU A 51 -3.16 0.31 9.88
N GLY A 52 -4.23 0.47 10.65
CA GLY A 52 -5.45 -0.33 10.56
C GLY A 52 -5.61 -1.33 11.71
N PRO A 53 -6.82 -1.89 11.87
CA PRO A 53 -7.19 -2.73 13.01
C PRO A 53 -6.46 -4.09 13.05
N ASP A 54 -5.90 -4.54 11.92
CA ASP A 54 -5.09 -5.75 11.83
C ASP A 54 -3.64 -5.56 12.31
N GLY A 55 -3.18 -4.30 12.45
CA GLY A 55 -1.83 -3.97 12.90
C GLY A 55 -0.71 -4.32 11.91
N VAL A 56 -1.04 -4.68 10.66
CA VAL A 56 -0.05 -4.99 9.61
C VAL A 56 0.09 -3.83 8.66
N ALA A 57 -0.97 -3.39 7.99
CA ALA A 57 -0.87 -2.34 6.98
C ALA A 57 -2.22 -1.76 6.54
N GLY A 58 -2.21 -0.47 6.24
CA GLY A 58 -3.39 0.28 5.84
C GLY A 58 -3.12 1.25 4.70
N HIS A 59 -4.19 1.68 4.03
CA HIS A 59 -4.10 2.64 2.94
C HIS A 59 -4.23 4.07 3.46
N SER A 60 -3.19 4.88 3.25
CA SER A 60 -3.19 6.25 3.74
C SER A 60 -4.32 7.07 3.10
N HIS A 61 -4.95 7.94 3.90
CA HIS A 61 -6.03 8.86 3.46
C HIS A 61 -7.27 8.17 2.87
N LYS A 62 -7.47 6.88 3.14
CA LYS A 62 -8.66 6.16 2.69
C LYS A 62 -9.94 6.89 3.14
N GLY A 63 -10.90 7.05 2.24
CA GLY A 63 -12.15 7.78 2.47
C GLY A 63 -12.04 9.31 2.34
N SER A 64 -10.84 9.88 2.18
CA SER A 64 -10.69 11.33 2.00
C SER A 64 -11.26 11.79 0.64
N PRO A 65 -11.75 13.03 0.52
CA PRO A 65 -12.20 13.60 -0.76
C PRO A 65 -11.09 13.60 -1.83
N ARG A 66 -11.47 13.47 -3.11
CA ARG A 66 -10.53 13.45 -4.25
C ARG A 66 -9.55 14.63 -4.27
N ASN A 67 -10.04 15.82 -3.95
CA ASN A 67 -9.30 17.08 -3.96
C ASN A 67 -8.57 17.37 -2.63
N ALA A 68 -8.57 16.43 -1.68
CA ALA A 68 -7.82 16.58 -0.45
C ALA A 68 -6.32 16.69 -0.75
N THR A 69 -5.67 17.66 -0.13
CA THR A 69 -4.21 17.83 -0.16
C THR A 69 -3.51 16.74 0.67
N GLY A 70 -4.20 16.23 1.69
CA GLY A 70 -3.69 15.23 2.63
C GLY A 70 -2.75 15.82 3.68
N TYR A 71 -2.37 15.00 4.66
CA TYR A 71 -1.43 15.36 5.71
C TYR A 71 -0.15 15.91 5.09
N PHE A 72 0.18 17.18 5.38
CA PHE A 72 1.34 17.89 4.81
C PHE A 72 1.44 17.81 3.27
N GLY A 73 0.32 17.80 2.55
CA GLY A 73 0.32 17.79 1.08
C GLY A 73 0.71 16.45 0.45
N ARG A 74 0.79 15.37 1.25
CA ARG A 74 1.21 14.04 0.79
C ARG A 74 0.41 13.56 -0.44
N LEU A 75 -0.88 13.84 -0.52
CA LEU A 75 -1.71 13.42 -1.66
C LEU A 75 -1.44 14.17 -2.98
N MET A 76 -0.54 15.16 -2.97
CA MET A 76 -0.14 15.97 -4.12
C MET A 76 1.30 15.71 -4.56
N LEU A 77 2.07 14.93 -3.80
CA LEU A 77 3.51 14.72 -4.04
C LEU A 77 3.82 13.25 -4.26
N ARG A 78 4.83 12.97 -5.09
CA ARG A 78 5.42 11.63 -5.18
C ARG A 78 6.07 11.29 -3.85
N GLN A 79 5.90 10.06 -3.39
CA GLN A 79 6.39 9.62 -2.09
C GLN A 79 7.01 8.25 -2.18
N ASN A 80 8.13 8.06 -1.48
CA ASN A 80 8.57 6.72 -1.13
C ASN A 80 7.72 6.22 0.03
N LEU A 81 7.38 4.94 -0.01
CA LEU A 81 6.57 4.27 1.00
C LEU A 81 7.08 2.84 1.22
N SER A 82 6.59 2.20 2.27
CA SER A 82 6.96 0.81 2.58
C SER A 82 6.36 -0.17 1.57
N ALA A 83 5.17 0.13 1.05
CA ALA A 83 4.55 -0.61 -0.03
C ALA A 83 3.55 0.24 -0.84
N VAL A 84 3.14 -0.30 -1.98
CA VAL A 84 2.03 0.19 -2.81
C VAL A 84 1.13 -0.99 -3.17
N THR A 85 -0.14 -0.73 -3.47
CA THR A 85 -1.07 -1.83 -3.69
C THR A 85 -0.84 -2.57 -5.02
N ALA A 86 -1.01 -3.89 -5.01
CA ALA A 86 -1.01 -4.71 -6.23
C ALA A 86 -2.29 -4.58 -7.08
N ALA A 87 -3.29 -3.81 -6.63
CA ALA A 87 -4.41 -3.45 -7.49
C ALA A 87 -3.96 -2.66 -8.73
N TYR A 88 -2.90 -1.86 -8.60
CA TYR A 88 -2.29 -1.12 -9.70
C TYR A 88 -0.82 -0.79 -9.42
N LEU A 89 0.10 -1.60 -9.96
CA LEU A 89 1.53 -1.30 -9.88
C LEU A 89 2.31 -1.62 -11.16
N VAL A 90 3.40 -0.89 -11.36
CA VAL A 90 4.40 -1.13 -12.40
C VAL A 90 5.74 -1.44 -11.74
N VAL A 91 6.42 -2.47 -12.23
CA VAL A 91 7.71 -2.94 -11.71
C VAL A 91 8.59 -3.46 -12.85
N GLN A 92 9.91 -3.30 -12.74
CA GLN A 92 10.83 -3.92 -13.69
C GLN A 92 10.74 -5.45 -13.58
N ARG A 93 10.76 -6.14 -14.73
CA ARG A 93 10.64 -7.60 -14.74
C ARG A 93 11.80 -8.26 -13.99
N SER A 94 13.02 -7.73 -14.14
CA SER A 94 14.21 -8.19 -13.42
C SER A 94 14.00 -8.13 -11.91
N ILE A 95 13.59 -6.96 -11.38
CA ILE A 95 13.34 -6.75 -9.94
C ILE A 95 12.24 -7.69 -9.44
N TYR A 96 11.14 -7.85 -10.19
CA TYR A 96 10.06 -8.78 -9.80
C TYR A 96 10.58 -10.20 -9.60
N HIS A 97 11.44 -10.70 -10.48
CA HIS A 97 12.04 -12.03 -10.36
C HIS A 97 13.12 -12.09 -9.28
N GLU A 98 13.94 -11.06 -9.15
CA GLU A 98 14.99 -10.94 -8.14
C GLU A 98 14.44 -11.11 -6.72
N VAL A 99 13.31 -10.43 -6.43
CA VAL A 99 12.67 -10.47 -5.11
C VAL A 99 11.69 -11.63 -4.94
N GLY A 100 11.56 -12.52 -5.95
CA GLY A 100 10.67 -13.69 -5.90
C GLY A 100 9.17 -13.39 -6.09
N GLY A 101 8.81 -12.18 -6.52
CA GLY A 101 7.44 -11.80 -6.87
C GLY A 101 6.43 -11.84 -5.70
N LEU A 102 5.15 -11.91 -6.07
CA LEU A 102 4.03 -12.02 -5.13
C LEU A 102 3.96 -13.41 -4.48
N ASN A 103 3.84 -13.47 -3.15
CA ASN A 103 3.82 -14.71 -2.38
C ASN A 103 2.42 -15.36 -2.34
N GLN A 104 1.96 -15.90 -3.46
CA GLN A 104 0.62 -16.50 -3.55
C GLN A 104 0.48 -17.81 -2.75
N GLU A 105 1.58 -18.43 -2.34
CA GLU A 105 1.55 -19.66 -1.55
C GLU A 105 1.14 -19.39 -0.09
N ARG A 106 1.70 -18.35 0.52
CA ARG A 106 1.45 -17.97 1.92
C ARG A 106 0.45 -16.83 2.07
N LEU A 107 0.34 -15.94 1.08
CA LEU A 107 -0.48 -14.73 1.07
C LEU A 107 -1.40 -14.73 -0.14
N LYS A 108 -2.51 -15.48 -0.06
CA LYS A 108 -3.44 -15.68 -1.17
C LYS A 108 -4.33 -14.47 -1.41
N VAL A 109 -4.73 -13.80 -0.33
CA VAL A 109 -5.73 -12.73 -0.41
C VAL A 109 -5.24 -11.43 0.21
N ALA A 110 -4.76 -11.46 1.46
CA ALA A 110 -4.29 -10.28 2.17
C ALA A 110 -2.75 -10.16 2.11
N PHE A 111 -2.27 -8.92 2.26
CA PHE A 111 -0.87 -8.55 2.50
C PHE A 111 0.18 -8.95 1.45
N ASN A 112 -0.19 -9.58 0.35
CA ASN A 112 0.77 -10.00 -0.67
C ASN A 112 1.52 -8.79 -1.29
N ASP A 113 0.82 -7.68 -1.48
CA ASP A 113 1.41 -6.41 -1.92
C ASP A 113 2.31 -5.76 -0.87
N VAL A 114 1.98 -5.91 0.42
CA VAL A 114 2.82 -5.46 1.54
C VAL A 114 4.11 -6.27 1.62
N ASP A 115 4.03 -7.60 1.62
CA ASP A 115 5.18 -8.51 1.57
C ASP A 115 6.09 -8.20 0.38
N PHE A 116 5.50 -8.01 -0.80
CA PHE A 116 6.26 -7.65 -2.00
C PHE A 116 6.97 -6.30 -1.87
N GLY A 117 6.31 -5.27 -1.34
CA GLY A 117 6.92 -3.97 -1.08
C GLY A 117 8.09 -4.06 -0.08
N LEU A 118 7.95 -4.88 0.96
CA LEU A 118 9.01 -5.12 1.94
C LEU A 118 10.20 -5.87 1.34
N LYS A 119 9.96 -6.89 0.50
CA LYS A 119 11.03 -7.58 -0.25
C LYS A 119 11.78 -6.64 -1.18
N ILE A 120 11.07 -5.74 -1.88
CA ILE A 120 11.68 -4.69 -2.71
C ILE A 120 12.60 -3.80 -1.89
N THR A 121 12.14 -3.37 -0.71
CA THR A 121 12.93 -2.52 0.19
C THR A 121 14.15 -3.26 0.74
N ALA A 122 13.99 -4.54 1.11
CA ALA A 122 15.07 -5.41 1.59
C ALA A 122 16.15 -5.65 0.52
N ALA A 123 15.78 -5.66 -0.76
CA ALA A 123 16.71 -5.74 -1.89
C ALA A 123 17.40 -4.39 -2.23
N GLY A 124 17.12 -3.32 -1.48
CA GLY A 124 17.76 -2.01 -1.64
C GLY A 124 17.07 -1.05 -2.60
N TYR A 125 15.89 -1.41 -3.11
CA TYR A 125 15.07 -0.55 -3.97
C TYR A 125 14.04 0.25 -3.15
N ARG A 126 13.36 1.18 -3.80
CA ARG A 126 12.29 2.00 -3.22
C ARG A 126 10.94 1.67 -3.83
N ASN A 127 9.89 1.62 -3.01
CA ASN A 127 8.52 1.67 -3.52
C ASN A 127 8.09 3.13 -3.65
N LEU A 128 7.64 3.51 -4.83
CA LEU A 128 7.19 4.87 -5.14
C LEU A 128 5.68 4.90 -5.34
N TRP A 129 5.00 5.80 -4.67
CA TRP A 129 3.62 6.17 -4.98
C TRP A 129 3.59 7.50 -5.73
N THR A 130 2.79 7.59 -6.79
CA THR A 130 2.63 8.83 -7.58
C THR A 130 1.18 9.28 -7.66
N PRO A 131 0.89 10.57 -7.39
CA PRO A 131 -0.44 11.15 -7.57
C PRO A 131 -0.77 11.46 -9.03
N TYR A 132 0.21 11.35 -9.94
CA TYR A 132 0.07 11.74 -11.35
C TYR A 132 -0.45 10.59 -12.25
N ALA A 133 -0.65 9.41 -11.67
CA ALA A 133 -1.44 8.33 -12.24
C ALA A 133 -2.69 8.14 -11.38
N GLU A 134 -3.86 8.44 -11.93
CA GLU A 134 -5.14 8.37 -11.23
C GLU A 134 -6.01 7.27 -11.82
N VAL A 135 -6.60 6.43 -10.96
CA VAL A 135 -7.38 5.26 -11.38
C VAL A 135 -8.61 5.09 -10.49
N TYR A 136 -9.78 4.88 -11.08
CA TYR A 136 -10.93 4.34 -10.36
C TYR A 136 -10.78 2.82 -10.23
N HIS A 137 -10.94 2.32 -9.02
CA HIS A 137 -10.97 0.89 -8.75
C HIS A 137 -12.33 0.52 -8.17
N TYR A 138 -13.19 -0.01 -9.04
CA TYR A 138 -14.61 -0.26 -8.73
C TYR A 138 -14.84 -1.43 -7.78
N GLU A 139 -13.80 -2.13 -7.38
CA GLU A 139 -13.92 -3.34 -6.58
C GLU A 139 -13.42 -3.12 -5.16
N SER A 140 -14.29 -2.68 -4.24
CA SER A 140 -13.88 -2.56 -2.83
C SER A 140 -14.98 -2.39 -1.77
N ILE A 141 -16.27 -2.56 -2.10
CA ILE A 141 -17.32 -2.63 -1.07
C ILE A 141 -17.79 -4.08 -0.85
N SER A 142 -17.77 -4.91 -1.90
CA SER A 142 -18.31 -6.28 -1.87
C SER A 142 -17.29 -7.40 -1.70
N ARG A 143 -15.98 -7.10 -1.62
CA ARG A 143 -14.96 -8.14 -1.38
C ARG A 143 -15.05 -8.80 0.00
N GLY A 144 -16.09 -8.42 0.75
CA GLY A 144 -16.53 -9.04 1.97
C GLY A 144 -15.57 -8.68 3.07
N TYR A 145 -16.11 -8.21 4.18
CA TYR A 145 -15.44 -8.46 5.44
C TYR A 145 -15.00 -9.93 5.48
N GLU A 146 -14.06 -10.30 6.34
CA GLU A 146 -13.65 -11.69 6.53
C GLU A 146 -14.78 -12.57 7.12
N VAL A 147 -16.06 -12.26 6.87
CA VAL A 147 -17.31 -12.69 7.51
C VAL A 147 -17.49 -14.20 7.69
N THR A 148 -16.91 -15.04 6.85
CA THR A 148 -17.02 -16.50 7.05
C THR A 148 -15.87 -17.00 7.93
N PRO A 149 -16.08 -17.99 8.81
CA PRO A 149 -15.00 -18.51 9.66
C PRO A 149 -13.74 -18.98 8.91
N GLU A 150 -13.90 -19.50 7.70
CA GLU A 150 -12.77 -19.91 6.84
C GLU A 150 -11.93 -18.71 6.38
N LYS A 151 -12.61 -17.66 5.91
CA LYS A 151 -12.02 -16.38 5.50
C LYS A 151 -11.26 -15.71 6.66
N HIS A 152 -11.90 -15.59 7.83
CA HIS A 152 -11.22 -15.15 9.06
C HIS A 152 -9.98 -16.00 9.38
N ARG A 153 -10.07 -17.34 9.36
CA ARG A 153 -8.92 -18.21 9.66
C ARG A 153 -7.77 -18.02 8.68
N ARG A 154 -8.08 -17.87 7.38
CA ARG A 154 -7.08 -17.56 6.36
C ARG A 154 -6.42 -16.21 6.66
N PHE A 155 -7.21 -15.17 6.92
CA PHE A 155 -6.69 -13.84 7.23
C PHE A 155 -5.74 -13.87 8.44
N GLU A 156 -6.12 -14.54 9.52
CA GLU A 156 -5.25 -14.70 10.70
C GLU A 156 -3.96 -15.45 10.35
N THR A 157 -4.03 -16.49 9.52
CA THR A 157 -2.83 -17.21 9.06
C THR A 157 -1.89 -16.32 8.21
N GLU A 158 -2.46 -15.50 7.33
CA GLU A 158 -1.71 -14.55 6.50
C GLU A 158 -1.10 -13.43 7.35
N LYS A 159 -1.83 -12.96 8.36
CA LYS A 159 -1.36 -11.99 9.37
C LYS A 159 -0.20 -12.55 10.20
N ASP A 160 -0.33 -13.78 10.70
CA ASP A 160 0.73 -14.45 11.48
C ASP A 160 2.00 -14.60 10.66
N TYR A 161 1.89 -14.91 9.36
CA TYR A 161 3.03 -14.93 8.45
C TYR A 161 3.72 -13.56 8.36
N MET A 162 2.96 -12.48 8.24
CA MET A 162 3.50 -11.13 8.17
C MET A 162 4.27 -10.75 9.44
N TYR A 163 3.74 -11.07 10.63
CA TYR A 163 4.47 -10.84 11.88
C TYR A 163 5.72 -11.72 12.01
N LEU A 164 5.63 -12.99 11.60
CA LEU A 164 6.77 -13.91 11.66
C LEU A 164 7.92 -13.49 10.74
N GLN A 165 7.62 -12.98 9.54
CA GLN A 165 8.64 -12.60 8.56
C GLN A 165 9.10 -11.15 8.68
N TRP A 166 8.18 -10.23 9.02
CA TRP A 166 8.39 -8.79 8.89
C TRP A 166 8.15 -8.02 10.20
N GLY A 167 8.03 -8.71 11.35
CA GLY A 167 7.71 -8.08 12.64
C GLY A 167 8.54 -6.83 12.96
N ASP A 168 9.86 -6.87 12.71
CA ASP A 168 10.75 -5.72 12.92
C ASP A 168 10.41 -4.53 12.00
N SER A 169 10.06 -4.80 10.73
CA SER A 169 9.64 -3.76 9.79
C SER A 169 8.25 -3.21 10.13
N LEU A 170 7.33 -4.06 10.59
CA LEU A 170 5.99 -3.67 11.01
C LEU A 170 6.00 -2.83 12.29
N ALA A 171 6.97 -3.04 13.18
CA ALA A 171 7.10 -2.27 14.42
C ALA A 171 7.35 -0.77 14.14
N GLN A 172 8.07 -0.45 13.07
CA GLN A 172 8.43 0.92 12.72
C GLN A 172 8.46 1.15 11.21
N ASP A 173 7.37 1.69 10.66
CA ASP A 173 7.35 2.19 9.29
C ASP A 173 8.23 3.45 9.19
N PRO A 174 9.30 3.47 8.37
CA PRO A 174 10.14 4.66 8.21
C PRO A 174 9.40 5.87 7.58
N TYR A 175 8.24 5.65 6.97
CA TYR A 175 7.43 6.67 6.30
C TYR A 175 6.22 7.15 7.13
N TYR A 176 6.09 6.68 8.38
CA TYR A 176 5.04 7.06 9.31
C TYR A 176 5.59 7.42 10.69
N ASN A 177 5.16 8.56 11.22
CA ASN A 177 5.65 9.03 12.50
C ASN A 177 4.99 8.24 13.64
N LEU A 178 5.80 7.71 14.56
CA LEU A 178 5.35 6.92 15.72
C LEU A 178 4.42 7.69 16.66
N ASN A 179 4.44 9.03 16.61
CA ASN A 179 3.52 9.89 17.38
C ASN A 179 2.12 10.01 16.74
N LEU A 180 1.88 9.38 15.58
CA LEU A 180 0.58 9.34 14.92
C LEU A 180 -0.13 8.02 15.22
N THR A 181 -1.47 8.07 15.33
CA THR A 181 -2.29 6.88 15.59
C THR A 181 -2.11 5.83 14.49
N ALA A 182 -2.15 4.56 14.88
CA ALA A 182 -2.23 3.43 13.97
C ALA A 182 -3.70 3.01 13.69
N ASP A 183 -4.67 3.57 14.39
CA ASP A 183 -6.05 3.04 14.40
C ASP A 183 -6.89 3.54 13.21
N VAL A 184 -6.64 4.76 12.76
CA VAL A 184 -7.42 5.44 11.71
C VAL A 184 -6.53 6.07 10.65
N GLU A 185 -6.98 6.07 9.40
CA GLU A 185 -6.18 6.51 8.24
C GLU A 185 -6.03 8.04 8.10
N GLY A 186 -6.23 8.79 9.19
CA GLY A 186 -6.34 10.24 9.25
C GLY A 186 -5.10 11.01 9.73
N PHE A 187 -4.00 10.34 10.09
CA PHE A 187 -2.77 10.99 10.56
C PHE A 187 -2.98 11.89 11.80
N SER A 188 -3.92 11.55 12.68
CA SER A 188 -4.08 12.25 13.97
C SER A 188 -3.01 11.80 14.97
N ILE A 189 -2.76 12.63 15.98
CA ILE A 189 -1.84 12.29 17.07
C ILE A 189 -2.33 11.02 17.79
N ALA A 190 -1.41 10.12 18.12
CA ALA A 190 -1.71 8.93 18.90
C ALA A 190 -2.11 9.29 20.33
N TRP A 191 -3.19 8.68 20.83
CA TRP A 191 -3.59 8.77 22.22
C TRP A 191 -4.11 7.42 22.72
N PRO A 192 -3.43 6.76 23.68
CA PRO A 192 -2.15 7.14 24.27
C PRO A 192 -0.99 7.12 23.25
N PRO A 193 0.17 7.75 23.56
CA PRO A 193 1.36 7.64 22.71
C PRO A 193 1.73 6.17 22.44
N ARG A 194 2.21 5.88 21.22
CA ARG A 194 2.61 4.52 20.82
C ARG A 194 4.02 4.13 21.29
N THR A 195 4.80 5.12 21.68
CA THR A 195 6.14 4.94 22.24
C THR A 195 6.22 5.75 23.52
N ASP A 196 6.91 5.22 24.52
CA ASP A 196 7.22 5.96 25.72
C ASP A 196 8.17 7.12 25.41
N TRP A 197 8.12 8.19 26.22
CA TRP A 197 9.12 9.25 26.19
C TRP A 197 10.43 8.68 26.73
N GLY A 198 11.31 8.25 25.83
CA GLY A 198 12.68 7.83 26.15
C GLY A 198 13.55 8.99 26.64
#